data_AF-A0A7S0E7N0-F1
#
_entry.id   AF-A0A7S0E7N0-F1
#
_cell.length_a   1.000
_cell.length_b   1.000
_cell.length_c   1.000
_cell.angle_alpha   90.00
_cell.angle_beta   90.00
_cell.angle_gamma   90.00
#
_symmetry.space_group_name_H-M   'P 1'
#
loop_
_entity.id
_entity.type
_entity.pdbx_description
1 polymer ?
#
loop_
_entity_poly.entity_id
_entity_poly.type
_entity_poly.pdbx_seq_one_letter_code
_entity_poly.pdbx_strand_id
1 'polypeptide(L)'
;RPTFSLLHPLTVLESSGCNNFTQVAFNISAGASNEVDQQLSFQVVSIEPPSLLSNHPCGCSSCPPLSIDPVTGIAIFEVVEHEVGNFTVEVQLQDNGGSERGGENISVVQRLEVVIQPVNDRPSFLVNNFDVYERQELSHEEIPGAAVNISAGISPDEQGQ
;
A
#
# COMPACT_ATOMS: atom_id res chain seq x y z
N ARG A 1 -26.72 11.62 -10.17
CA ARG A 1 -25.36 11.79 -9.61
C ARG A 1 -24.97 10.57 -8.81
N PRO A 2 -23.82 9.96 -9.14
CA PRO A 2 -23.30 8.82 -8.40
C PRO A 2 -22.95 9.16 -6.96
N THR A 3 -23.11 8.18 -6.08
CA THR A 3 -22.68 8.26 -4.68
C THR A 3 -22.08 6.95 -4.24
N PHE A 4 -21.19 7.02 -3.26
CA PHE A 4 -20.62 5.87 -2.58
C PHE A 4 -20.19 6.28 -1.18
N SER A 5 -19.67 5.35 -0.39
CA SER A 5 -18.98 5.60 0.87
C SER A 5 -17.73 4.73 0.89
N LEU A 6 -16.69 5.19 1.59
CA LEU A 6 -15.45 4.45 1.77
C LEU A 6 -15.26 4.05 3.23
N LEU A 7 -14.57 2.94 3.45
CA LEU A 7 -14.15 2.48 4.78
C LEU A 7 -12.86 3.20 5.20
N HIS A 8 -12.78 3.68 6.45
CA HIS A 8 -11.62 4.43 6.95
C HIS A 8 -11.29 4.14 8.42
N PRO A 9 -9.99 4.08 8.79
CA PRO A 9 -8.81 3.92 7.92
C PRO A 9 -8.59 2.44 7.52
N LEU A 10 -7.74 2.20 6.52
CA LEU A 10 -7.19 0.86 6.24
C LEU A 10 -5.80 0.72 6.86
N THR A 11 -5.41 -0.51 7.18
CA THR A 11 -4.08 -0.82 7.73
C THR A 11 -3.51 -2.06 7.06
N VAL A 12 -2.25 -1.96 6.65
CA VAL A 12 -1.47 -3.02 5.98
C VAL A 12 -0.08 -3.11 6.61
N LEU A 13 0.63 -4.21 6.35
CA LEU A 13 2.03 -4.37 6.76
C LEU A 13 2.94 -4.05 5.57
N GLU A 14 4.13 -3.49 5.80
CA GLU A 14 5.09 -3.20 4.72
C GLU A 14 5.53 -4.44 3.91
N SER A 15 5.38 -5.64 4.50
CA SER A 15 5.69 -6.92 3.87
C SER A 15 4.48 -7.59 3.22
N SER A 16 3.34 -6.89 3.10
CA SER A 16 2.09 -7.51 2.60
C SER A 16 2.08 -7.68 1.07
N GLY A 17 2.87 -6.90 0.34
CA GLY A 17 2.82 -6.84 -1.12
C GLY A 17 1.42 -6.52 -1.63
N CYS A 18 0.84 -7.44 -2.42
CA CYS A 18 -0.53 -7.36 -2.96
C CYS A 18 -1.60 -7.39 -1.87
N ASN A 19 -2.37 -6.31 -1.77
CA ASN A 19 -3.48 -6.15 -0.85
C ASN A 19 -4.83 -6.22 -1.57
N ASN A 20 -5.76 -7.01 -1.02
CA ASN A 20 -7.12 -7.16 -1.52
C ASN A 20 -8.12 -7.00 -0.38
N PHE A 21 -8.70 -5.80 -0.27
CA PHE A 21 -9.64 -5.45 0.78
C PHE A 21 -11.08 -5.50 0.27
N THR A 22 -11.90 -6.33 0.90
CA THR A 22 -13.34 -6.41 0.58
C THR A 22 -14.12 -5.30 1.25
N GLN A 23 -15.19 -4.82 0.61
CA GLN A 23 -16.11 -3.80 1.15
C GLN A 23 -15.43 -2.47 1.51
N VAL A 24 -14.37 -2.08 0.79
CA VAL A 24 -13.76 -0.76 0.95
C VAL A 24 -14.70 0.32 0.45
N ALA A 25 -15.30 0.12 -0.73
CA ALA A 25 -16.40 0.95 -1.20
C ALA A 25 -17.74 0.27 -0.90
N PHE A 26 -18.67 1.02 -0.33
CA PHE A 26 -20.03 0.55 -0.02
C PHE A 26 -21.05 1.65 -0.29
N ASN A 27 -22.34 1.33 -0.19
CA ASN A 27 -23.44 2.24 -0.56
C ASN A 27 -23.27 2.84 -1.97
N ILE A 28 -22.74 2.04 -2.90
CA ILE A 28 -22.46 2.43 -4.28
C ILE A 28 -23.78 2.57 -5.05
N SER A 29 -24.00 3.72 -5.68
CA SER A 29 -25.20 4.01 -6.46
C SER A 29 -24.86 4.90 -7.66
N ALA A 30 -25.51 4.65 -8.80
CA ALA A 30 -25.49 5.55 -9.95
C ALA A 30 -26.25 6.87 -9.69
N GLY A 31 -27.13 6.88 -8.70
CA GLY A 31 -27.92 8.06 -8.35
C GLY A 31 -29.39 7.72 -8.20
N ALA A 32 -30.23 8.38 -8.99
CA ALA A 32 -31.67 8.20 -8.91
C ALA A 32 -32.11 6.79 -9.36
N SER A 33 -33.29 6.35 -8.93
CA SER A 33 -33.79 4.99 -9.24
C SER A 33 -34.00 4.72 -10.73
N ASN A 34 -34.14 5.78 -11.55
CA ASN A 34 -34.22 5.68 -13.00
C ASN A 34 -32.84 5.62 -13.69
N GLU A 35 -31.75 5.59 -12.92
CA GLU A 35 -30.36 5.55 -13.41
C GLU A 35 -29.67 4.22 -13.03
N VAL A 36 -30.40 3.26 -12.45
CA VAL A 36 -29.83 2.01 -11.90
C VAL A 36 -29.09 1.14 -12.92
N ASP A 37 -29.42 1.26 -14.20
CA ASP A 37 -28.79 0.50 -15.28
C ASP A 37 -27.52 1.18 -15.85
N GLN A 38 -27.17 2.36 -15.36
CA GLN A 38 -25.96 3.06 -15.79
C GLN A 38 -24.72 2.33 -15.26
N GLN A 39 -23.70 2.23 -16.11
CA GLN A 39 -22.44 1.60 -15.74
C GLN A 39 -21.60 2.55 -14.92
N LEU A 40 -20.99 2.02 -13.86
CA LEU A 40 -20.17 2.79 -12.93
C LEU A 40 -18.69 2.46 -13.12
N SER A 41 -17.85 3.45 -12.91
CA SER A 41 -16.39 3.31 -12.87
C SER A 41 -15.80 4.21 -11.79
N PHE A 42 -14.89 3.66 -10.99
CA PHE A 42 -14.09 4.47 -10.07
C PHE A 42 -12.92 5.11 -10.79
N GLN A 43 -12.62 6.36 -10.41
CA GLN A 43 -11.46 7.10 -10.88
C GLN A 43 -10.63 7.54 -9.69
N VAL A 44 -9.35 7.20 -9.71
CA VAL A 44 -8.37 7.72 -8.76
C VAL A 44 -7.98 9.13 -9.20
N VAL A 45 -8.23 10.10 -8.34
CA VAL A 45 -7.93 11.52 -8.55
C VAL A 45 -6.50 11.83 -8.15
N SER A 46 -6.07 11.36 -6.98
CA SER A 46 -4.71 11.57 -6.46
C SER A 46 -4.30 10.48 -5.47
N ILE A 47 -2.99 10.26 -5.35
CA ILE A 47 -2.36 9.40 -4.33
C ILE A 47 -1.17 10.18 -3.77
N GLU A 48 -1.11 10.34 -2.45
CA GLU A 48 -0.05 11.12 -1.79
C GLU A 48 0.40 10.44 -0.47
N PRO A 49 1.70 10.12 -0.30
CA PRO A 49 2.73 10.11 -1.34
C PRO A 49 2.59 8.88 -2.26
N PRO A 50 2.78 9.02 -3.59
CA PRO A 50 2.64 7.89 -4.51
C PRO A 50 3.78 6.86 -4.39
N SER A 51 4.91 7.22 -3.78
CA SER A 51 6.09 6.36 -3.64
C SER A 51 5.86 5.14 -2.73
N LEU A 52 4.80 5.13 -1.92
CA LEU A 52 4.46 4.02 -1.03
C LEU A 52 3.71 2.88 -1.75
N LEU A 53 3.30 3.08 -3.00
CA LEU A 53 2.61 2.09 -3.81
C LEU A 53 3.42 1.71 -5.05
N SER A 54 3.30 0.44 -5.43
CA SER A 54 3.73 -0.01 -6.75
C SER A 54 2.90 0.70 -7.84
N ASN A 55 3.51 0.90 -9.02
CA ASN A 55 2.85 1.59 -10.15
C ASN A 55 1.54 0.94 -10.61
N HIS A 56 1.36 -0.35 -10.32
CA HIS A 56 0.23 -1.15 -10.71
C HIS A 56 -0.16 -2.12 -9.59
N PRO A 57 -1.46 -2.38 -9.36
CA PRO A 57 -1.92 -3.41 -8.46
C PRO A 57 -1.63 -4.79 -9.05
N CYS A 58 -1.53 -5.77 -8.15
CA CYS A 58 -1.43 -7.17 -8.51
C CYS A 58 -2.55 -7.60 -9.48
N GLY A 59 -2.14 -8.26 -10.56
CA GLY A 59 -3.05 -8.77 -11.57
C GLY A 59 -3.51 -7.76 -12.63
N CYS A 60 -3.05 -6.50 -12.59
CA CYS A 60 -3.36 -5.53 -13.64
C CYS A 60 -2.20 -4.56 -13.97
N SER A 61 -1.41 -4.88 -15.00
CA SER A 61 -0.26 -4.08 -15.43
C SER A 61 -0.60 -2.78 -16.20
N SER A 62 -1.88 -2.47 -16.39
CA SER A 62 -2.34 -1.25 -17.07
C SER A 62 -3.33 -0.45 -16.24
N CYS A 63 -3.54 -0.84 -14.98
CA CYS A 63 -4.42 -0.13 -14.06
C CYS A 63 -3.64 0.98 -13.33
N PRO A 64 -4.32 2.01 -12.80
CA PRO A 64 -3.72 2.91 -11.82
C PRO A 64 -3.21 2.12 -10.60
N PRO A 65 -2.27 2.67 -9.79
CA PRO A 65 -1.69 2.01 -8.61
C PRO A 65 -2.70 1.41 -7.61
N LEU A 66 -3.90 1.97 -7.56
CA LEU A 66 -5.04 1.45 -6.81
C LEU A 66 -6.25 1.30 -7.74
N SER A 67 -6.96 0.18 -7.62
CA SER A 67 -8.20 -0.09 -8.33
C SER A 67 -9.33 -0.41 -7.34
N ILE A 68 -10.54 0.08 -7.61
CA ILE A 68 -11.74 -0.28 -6.86
C ILE A 68 -12.79 -0.82 -7.83
N ASP A 69 -13.33 -2.00 -7.53
CA ASP A 69 -14.41 -2.60 -8.28
C ASP A 69 -15.76 -1.97 -7.88
N PRO A 70 -16.52 -1.37 -8.81
CA PRO A 70 -17.79 -0.70 -8.53
C PRO A 70 -18.96 -1.66 -8.23
N VAL A 71 -18.82 -2.95 -8.52
CA VAL A 71 -19.82 -3.98 -8.25
C VAL A 71 -19.57 -4.63 -6.90
N THR A 72 -18.32 -4.99 -6.62
CA THR A 72 -17.96 -5.74 -5.39
C THR A 72 -17.49 -4.85 -4.26
N GLY A 73 -17.08 -3.61 -4.54
CA GLY A 73 -16.49 -2.70 -3.56
C GLY A 73 -15.09 -3.12 -3.11
N ILE A 74 -14.46 -4.07 -3.80
CA ILE A 74 -13.11 -4.55 -3.50
C ILE A 74 -12.10 -3.49 -3.95
N ALA A 75 -11.17 -3.12 -3.07
CA ALA A 75 -10.00 -2.33 -3.42
C ALA A 75 -8.75 -3.21 -3.51
N ILE A 76 -7.97 -3.02 -4.56
CA ILE A 76 -6.72 -3.74 -4.81
C ILE A 76 -5.61 -2.71 -5.03
N PHE A 77 -4.52 -2.87 -4.29
CA PHE A 77 -3.30 -2.08 -4.41
C PHE A 77 -2.11 -2.92 -3.93
N GLU A 78 -0.89 -2.50 -4.26
CA GLU A 78 0.33 -3.18 -3.84
C GLU A 78 1.26 -2.16 -3.19
N VAL A 79 1.63 -2.40 -1.94
CA VAL A 79 2.60 -1.56 -1.23
C VAL A 79 4.01 -1.87 -1.71
N VAL A 80 4.88 -0.86 -1.71
CA VAL A 80 6.30 -1.10 -1.95
C VAL A 80 6.88 -1.82 -0.74
N GLU A 81 7.66 -2.87 -0.99
CA GLU A 81 8.29 -3.67 0.06
C GLU A 81 9.24 -2.80 0.90
N HIS A 82 9.22 -3.00 2.22
CA HIS A 82 10.04 -2.26 3.19
C HIS A 82 9.69 -0.77 3.35
N GLU A 83 8.64 -0.27 2.72
CA GLU A 83 8.24 1.13 2.89
C GLU A 83 7.16 1.25 3.99
N VAL A 84 7.41 2.11 4.97
CA VAL A 84 6.47 2.42 6.05
C VAL A 84 5.92 3.83 5.91
N GLY A 85 4.73 4.05 6.44
CA GLY A 85 4.11 5.37 6.49
C GLY A 85 2.65 5.36 6.09
N ASN A 86 2.11 6.56 5.84
CA ASN A 86 0.70 6.73 5.52
C ASN A 86 0.58 7.33 4.13
N PHE A 87 -0.36 6.82 3.34
CA PHE A 87 -0.77 7.46 2.10
C PHE A 87 -2.28 7.72 2.09
N THR A 88 -2.63 8.76 1.35
CA THR A 88 -4.00 9.19 1.13
C THR A 88 -4.35 9.02 -0.34
N VAL A 89 -5.53 8.46 -0.62
CA VAL A 89 -6.07 8.29 -1.96
C VAL A 89 -7.36 9.07 -2.09
N GLU A 90 -7.44 9.94 -3.10
CA GLU A 90 -8.68 10.62 -3.45
C GLU A 90 -9.34 9.91 -4.63
N VAL A 91 -10.61 9.57 -4.48
CA VAL A 91 -11.38 8.75 -5.44
C VAL A 91 -12.71 9.42 -5.75
N GLN A 92 -13.15 9.33 -6.99
CA GLN A 92 -14.51 9.68 -7.42
C GLN A 92 -15.16 8.54 -8.19
N LEU A 93 -16.49 8.51 -8.22
CA LEU A 93 -17.30 7.55 -8.96
C LEU A 93 -17.93 8.26 -10.17
N GLN A 94 -17.84 7.64 -11.34
CA GLN A 94 -18.44 8.14 -12.57
C GLN A 94 -19.47 7.13 -13.11
N ASP A 95 -20.65 7.63 -13.50
CA ASP A 95 -21.62 6.89 -14.30
C ASP A 95 -21.48 7.22 -15.81
N ASN A 96 -22.18 6.46 -16.65
CA ASN A 96 -22.24 6.66 -18.10
C ASN A 96 -23.52 7.39 -18.58
N GLY A 97 -24.30 8.00 -17.68
CA GLY A 97 -25.56 8.69 -17.97
C GLY A 97 -25.43 10.05 -18.67
N GLY A 98 -24.21 10.57 -18.78
CA GLY A 98 -23.93 11.87 -19.41
C GLY A 98 -24.39 13.07 -18.58
N SER A 99 -24.19 14.28 -19.11
CA SER A 99 -24.51 15.55 -18.43
C SER A 99 -25.63 16.36 -19.08
N GLU A 100 -26.34 15.79 -20.05
CA GLU A 100 -27.44 16.47 -20.72
C GLU A 100 -28.56 16.81 -19.73
N ARG A 101 -29.28 17.92 -20.00
CA ARG A 101 -30.42 18.38 -19.20
C ARG A 101 -30.12 18.58 -17.71
N GLY A 102 -28.86 18.87 -17.37
CA GLY A 102 -28.43 19.06 -15.99
C GLY A 102 -28.09 17.75 -15.26
N GLY A 103 -27.85 16.67 -15.99
CA GLY A 103 -27.29 15.43 -15.44
C GLY A 103 -25.91 15.66 -14.84
N GLU A 104 -25.62 14.95 -13.76
CA GLU A 104 -24.32 14.95 -13.10
C GLU A 104 -23.82 13.51 -13.05
N ASN A 105 -22.79 13.19 -13.83
CA ASN A 105 -22.25 11.84 -13.95
C ASN A 105 -21.01 11.58 -13.09
N ILE A 106 -20.60 12.54 -12.24
CA ILE A 106 -19.41 12.43 -11.38
C ILE A 106 -19.84 12.70 -9.94
N SER A 107 -19.42 11.85 -9.01
CA SER A 107 -19.67 12.01 -7.59
C SER A 107 -18.81 13.12 -6.95
N VAL A 108 -19.09 13.43 -5.69
CA VAL A 108 -18.13 14.14 -4.84
C VAL A 108 -16.90 13.24 -4.62
N VAL A 109 -15.72 13.86 -4.53
CA VAL A 109 -14.46 13.19 -4.20
C VAL A 109 -14.51 12.68 -2.75
N GLN A 110 -14.10 11.44 -2.53
CA GLN A 110 -13.88 10.86 -1.20
C GLN A 110 -12.42 10.50 -1.01
N ARG A 111 -12.00 10.52 0.25
CA ARG A 111 -10.62 10.33 0.64
C ARG A 111 -10.47 9.04 1.43
N LEU A 112 -9.56 8.15 1.03
CA LEU A 112 -9.15 6.94 1.72
C LEU A 112 -7.78 7.13 2.36
N GLU A 113 -7.68 6.91 3.67
CA GLU A 113 -6.39 6.86 4.38
C GLU A 113 -5.97 5.41 4.60
N VAL A 114 -4.71 5.12 4.29
CA VAL A 114 -4.09 3.81 4.49
C VAL A 114 -2.81 3.97 5.30
N VAL A 115 -2.67 3.16 6.34
CA VAL A 115 -1.51 3.10 7.21
C VAL A 115 -0.71 1.84 6.92
N ILE A 116 0.58 2.00 6.58
CA ILE A 116 1.53 0.91 6.40
C ILE A 116 2.33 0.77 7.69
N GLN A 117 2.16 -0.36 8.37
CA GLN A 117 2.82 -0.66 9.63
C GLN A 117 4.15 -1.38 9.41
N PRO A 118 5.17 -1.07 10.25
CA PRO A 118 6.45 -1.74 10.20
C PRO A 118 6.35 -3.21 10.59
N VAL A 119 7.25 -4.01 10.04
CA VAL A 119 7.51 -5.41 10.35
C VAL A 119 8.99 -5.55 10.65
N ASN A 120 9.32 -6.08 11.83
CA ASN A 120 10.71 -6.24 12.21
C ASN A 120 11.44 -7.22 11.27
N ASP A 121 12.45 -6.77 10.54
CA ASP A 121 13.30 -7.63 9.71
C ASP A 121 14.40 -8.30 10.51
N ARG A 122 14.96 -9.36 9.92
CA ARG A 122 16.09 -10.07 10.52
C ARG A 122 17.37 -9.21 10.46
N PRO A 123 18.18 -9.18 11.53
CA PRO A 123 19.49 -8.56 11.47
C PRO A 123 20.42 -9.33 10.51
N SER A 124 21.41 -8.63 9.97
CA SER A 124 22.41 -9.20 9.07
C SER A 124 23.81 -8.67 9.39
N PHE A 125 24.82 -9.46 9.07
CA PHE A 125 26.24 -9.09 9.17
C PHE A 125 27.08 -10.01 8.29
N LEU A 126 28.28 -9.57 7.94
CA LEU A 126 29.29 -10.39 7.30
C LEU A 126 30.36 -10.77 8.32
N VAL A 127 30.73 -12.05 8.36
CA VAL A 127 31.87 -12.51 9.13
C VAL A 127 33.09 -12.49 8.23
N ASN A 128 34.12 -11.76 8.64
CA ASN A 128 35.40 -11.79 7.97
C ASN A 128 36.09 -13.13 8.28
N ASN A 129 36.89 -13.65 7.36
CA ASN A 129 37.66 -14.86 7.62
C ASN A 129 38.87 -14.53 8.50
N PHE A 130 39.00 -15.25 9.63
CA PHE A 130 40.16 -15.19 10.50
C PHE A 130 40.60 -16.59 10.89
N ASP A 131 41.89 -16.77 11.03
CA ASP A 131 42.44 -17.96 11.67
C ASP A 131 42.42 -17.74 13.18
N VAL A 132 41.69 -18.59 13.90
CA VAL A 132 41.73 -18.62 15.37
C VAL A 132 42.69 -19.73 15.78
N TYR A 133 43.77 -19.36 16.46
CA TYR A 133 44.74 -20.31 16.98
C TYR A 133 44.48 -20.50 18.48
N GLU A 134 44.11 -21.71 18.90
CA GLU A 134 44.08 -22.03 20.34
C GLU A 134 45.49 -21.97 20.92
N ARG A 135 45.72 -21.04 21.86
CA ARG A 135 46.91 -21.03 22.71
C ARG A 135 46.49 -21.47 24.11
N GLN A 136 47.24 -22.41 24.71
CA GLN A 136 47.04 -22.78 26.12
C GLN A 136 47.16 -21.50 26.98
N GLU A 137 46.18 -21.29 27.86
CA GLU A 137 46.04 -20.13 28.76
C GLU A 137 45.48 -18.81 28.16
N LEU A 138 44.68 -18.84 27.08
CA LEU A 138 43.90 -17.66 26.67
C LEU A 138 42.57 -17.58 27.45
N SER A 139 42.38 -16.50 28.21
CA SER A 139 41.11 -16.23 28.90
C SER A 139 40.13 -15.38 28.08
N HIS A 140 40.63 -14.62 27.09
CA HIS A 140 39.86 -13.72 26.22
C HIS A 140 40.73 -13.28 25.03
N GLU A 141 40.18 -13.30 23.82
CA GLU A 141 40.80 -12.73 22.62
C GLU A 141 39.76 -11.89 21.87
N GLU A 142 40.07 -10.61 21.65
CA GLU A 142 39.25 -9.74 20.81
C GLU A 142 39.81 -9.76 19.40
N ILE A 143 38.93 -10.00 18.43
CA ILE A 143 39.25 -9.88 17.01
C ILE A 143 38.51 -8.64 16.48
N PRO A 144 39.15 -7.46 16.48
CA PRO A 144 38.55 -6.26 15.92
C PRO A 144 38.11 -6.49 14.47
N GLY A 145 36.86 -6.14 14.16
CA GLY A 145 36.30 -6.34 12.82
C GLY A 145 35.91 -7.78 12.49
N ALA A 146 35.71 -8.64 13.50
CA ALA A 146 35.22 -10.01 13.31
C ALA A 146 33.93 -10.07 12.47
N ALA A 147 33.00 -9.18 12.78
CA ALA A 147 31.81 -8.91 12.00
C ALA A 147 31.89 -7.50 11.41
N VAL A 148 31.50 -7.37 10.15
CA VAL A 148 31.38 -6.09 9.43
C VAL A 148 30.03 -6.02 8.73
N ASN A 149 29.65 -4.85 8.23
CA ASN A 149 28.35 -4.61 7.58
C ASN A 149 27.17 -5.08 8.45
N ILE A 150 27.23 -4.78 9.74
CA ILE A 150 26.16 -5.12 10.69
C ILE A 150 24.96 -4.20 10.41
N SER A 151 23.78 -4.78 10.25
CA SER A 151 22.50 -4.07 10.11
C SER A 151 21.46 -4.70 11.03
N ALA A 152 20.63 -3.87 11.67
CA ALA A 152 19.50 -4.32 12.49
C ALA A 152 18.36 -4.91 11.64
N GLY A 153 18.21 -4.46 10.40
CA GLY A 153 17.21 -4.92 9.42
C GLY A 153 17.42 -4.25 8.07
N ILE A 154 16.59 -4.56 7.07
CA ILE A 154 16.68 -3.94 5.73
C ILE A 154 15.73 -2.74 5.59
N SER A 155 14.62 -2.75 6.34
CA SER A 155 13.63 -1.67 6.28
C SER A 155 14.17 -0.33 6.82
N PRO A 156 13.77 0.81 6.23
CA PRO A 156 14.30 2.13 6.59
C PRO A 156 14.09 2.52 8.05
N ASP A 157 13.01 2.05 8.68
CA ASP A 157 12.69 2.32 10.09
C ASP A 157 13.62 1.58 11.06
N GLU A 158 14.27 0.51 10.62
CA GLU A 158 15.23 -0.27 11.41
C GLU A 158 16.67 0.21 11.27
N GLN A 159 16.96 1.13 10.34
CA GLN A 159 18.30 1.66 10.15
C GLN A 159 18.73 2.51 11.35
N GLY A 160 19.62 1.96 12.18
CA GLY A 160 20.21 2.66 13.33
C GLY A 160 19.55 2.39 14.69
N GLN A 161 18.64 1.41 14.75
CA GLN A 161 18.23 0.76 16.01
C GLN A 161 19.32 -0.18 16.52
#